data_AF-A0A928MC06-F1
#
_entry.id   AF-A0A928MC06-F1
#
_cell.length_a   1.000
_cell.length_b   1.000
_cell.length_c   1.000
_cell.angle_alpha   90.00
_cell.angle_beta   90.00
_cell.angle_gamma   90.00
#
_symmetry.space_group_name_H-M   'P 1'
#
loop_
_entity.id
_entity.type
_entity.pdbx_description
1 polymer ?
#
loop_
_entity_poly.entity_id
_entity_poly.type
_entity_poly.pdbx_seq_one_letter_code
_entity_poly.pdbx_strand_id
1 'polypeptide(L)'
;MKIRIDKDVVTFTPEHAAEAAELEALWIKMGNCVGENKALEPIGVYLPSENKTATFHIAGLSEEEKKAVPEIRAPYDTDVYCVTCNKTVHVKAGEVVPFCCGRLMEILD
;
A
#
# COMPACT_ATOMS: atom_id res chain seq x y z
N MET A 1 -5.65 -2.67 -10.64
CA MET A 1 -5.05 -1.32 -10.73
C MET A 1 -4.46 -1.15 -12.12
N LYS A 2 -4.75 -0.02 -12.74
CA LYS A 2 -4.25 0.34 -14.07
C LYS A 2 -3.05 1.26 -14.00
N ILE A 3 -1.99 0.95 -14.74
CA ILE A 3 -0.78 1.76 -14.85
C ILE A 3 -0.72 2.36 -16.26
N ARG A 4 -0.46 3.67 -16.35
CA ARG A 4 -0.21 4.39 -17.62
C ARG A 4 1.10 5.17 -17.54
N ILE A 5 1.81 5.22 -18.67
CA ILE A 5 3.07 5.97 -18.80
C ILE A 5 2.88 6.96 -19.94
N ASP A 6 3.08 8.25 -19.64
CA ASP A 6 3.16 9.32 -20.62
C ASP A 6 4.50 10.05 -20.44
N LYS A 7 5.46 9.75 -21.32
CA LYS A 7 6.85 10.23 -21.24
C LYS A 7 7.48 9.94 -19.87
N ASP A 8 7.66 10.96 -19.05
CA ASP A 8 8.27 10.94 -17.73
C ASP A 8 7.23 10.87 -16.59
N VAL A 9 5.94 10.76 -16.91
CA VAL A 9 4.85 10.68 -15.93
C VAL A 9 4.26 9.27 -15.88
N VAL A 10 4.21 8.70 -14.67
CA VAL A 10 3.50 7.44 -14.39
C VAL A 10 2.22 7.76 -13.63
N THR A 11 1.09 7.20 -14.08
CA THR A 11 -0.21 7.34 -13.42
C THR A 11 -0.72 5.98 -12.97
N PHE A 12 -1.07 5.88 -11.69
CA PHE A 12 -1.78 4.75 -11.11
C PHE A 12 -3.27 5.10 -10.99
N THR A 13 -4.14 4.25 -11.50
CA THR A 13 -5.59 4.38 -11.34
C THR A 13 -6.10 3.11 -10.67
N PRO A 14 -6.58 3.19 -9.42
CA PRO A 14 -7.15 2.02 -8.75
C PRO A 14 -8.42 1.59 -9.51
N GLU A 15 -8.63 0.29 -9.60
CA GLU A 15 -9.78 -0.31 -10.28
C GLU A 15 -10.82 -0.84 -9.27
N HIS A 16 -10.40 -1.07 -8.01
CA HIS A 16 -11.24 -1.51 -6.91
C HIS A 16 -10.97 -0.72 -5.63
N ALA A 17 -11.86 -0.83 -4.64
CA ALA A 17 -11.82 -0.03 -3.43
C ALA A 17 -10.61 -0.32 -2.53
N ALA A 18 -10.20 -1.60 -2.45
CA ALA A 18 -9.01 -2.00 -1.72
C ALA A 18 -7.74 -1.31 -2.28
N GLU A 19 -7.60 -1.32 -3.62
CA GLU A 19 -6.48 -0.67 -4.29
C GLU A 19 -6.47 0.85 -4.09
N ALA A 20 -7.65 1.47 -3.99
CA ALA A 20 -7.78 2.90 -3.70
C ALA A 20 -7.29 3.23 -2.29
N ALA A 21 -7.65 2.39 -1.29
CA ALA A 21 -7.19 2.55 0.09
C ALA A 21 -5.67 2.34 0.22
N GLU A 22 -5.10 1.37 -0.49
CA GLU A 22 -3.65 1.14 -0.56
C GLU A 22 -2.92 2.32 -1.23
N LEU A 23 -3.47 2.84 -2.33
CA LEU A 23 -2.88 4.00 -3.03
C LEU A 23 -2.95 5.26 -2.17
N GLU A 24 -4.02 5.46 -1.41
CA GLU A 24 -4.14 6.56 -0.43
C GLU A 24 -3.07 6.45 0.66
N ALA A 25 -2.87 5.26 1.23
CA ALA A 25 -1.84 5.04 2.25
C ALA A 25 -0.42 5.29 1.69
N LEU A 26 -0.15 4.86 0.45
CA LEU A 26 1.09 5.19 -0.26
C LEU A 26 1.24 6.71 -0.44
N TRP A 27 0.15 7.38 -0.85
CA TRP A 27 0.14 8.82 -1.07
C TRP A 27 0.39 9.61 0.22
N ILE A 28 -0.19 9.21 1.35
CA ILE A 28 0.08 9.82 2.66
C ILE A 28 1.56 9.63 3.04
N LYS A 29 2.11 8.43 2.82
CA LYS A 29 3.52 8.12 3.10
C LYS A 29 4.47 9.00 2.28
N MET A 30 4.13 9.25 1.02
CA MET A 30 4.92 10.04 0.10
C MET A 30 4.67 11.56 0.19
N GLY A 31 3.44 11.99 0.48
CA GLY A 31 2.99 13.38 0.41
C GLY A 31 3.26 14.20 1.67
N ASN A 32 3.39 13.53 2.83
CA ASN A 32 3.83 14.17 4.06
C ASN A 32 5.36 14.38 4.02
N CYS A 33 5.83 15.28 3.16
CA CYS A 33 7.24 15.68 3.08
C CYS A 33 7.51 16.81 4.08
N VAL A 34 7.82 16.46 5.33
CA VAL A 34 8.54 17.37 6.23
C VAL A 34 10.03 17.08 6.04
N GLY A 35 10.70 17.82 5.15
CA GLY A 35 12.14 17.66 4.88
C GLY A 35 12.46 17.33 3.42
N GLU A 36 13.12 16.20 3.19
CA GLU A 36 13.61 15.80 1.86
C GLU A 36 12.48 15.33 0.93
N ASN A 37 12.71 15.47 -0.38
CA ASN A 37 11.81 14.92 -1.38
C ASN A 37 11.84 13.40 -1.36
N LYS A 38 10.67 12.77 -1.41
CA LYS A 38 10.54 11.31 -1.46
C LYS A 38 10.42 10.83 -2.91
N ALA A 39 10.98 9.66 -3.20
CA ALA A 39 10.95 9.06 -4.54
C ALA A 39 10.77 7.54 -4.47
N LEU A 40 10.14 6.98 -5.50
CA LEU A 40 10.07 5.52 -5.70
C LEU A 40 11.22 5.06 -6.59
N GLU A 41 12.11 4.26 -6.05
CA GLU A 41 13.25 3.69 -6.76
C GLU A 41 13.00 2.22 -7.03
N PRO A 42 13.03 1.75 -8.28
CA PRO A 42 12.77 0.34 -8.60
C PRO A 42 13.81 -0.58 -7.95
N ILE A 43 13.35 -1.69 -7.38
CA ILE A 43 14.21 -2.74 -6.82
C ILE A 43 14.20 -3.95 -7.77
N GLY A 44 15.39 -4.33 -8.23
CA GLY A 44 15.59 -5.52 -9.05
C GLY A 44 15.04 -5.37 -10.47
N VAL A 45 14.67 -6.50 -11.09
CA VAL A 45 14.11 -6.57 -12.44
C VAL A 45 12.71 -7.16 -12.38
N TYR A 46 11.73 -6.49 -12.99
CA TYR A 46 10.39 -7.03 -13.16
C TYR A 46 10.35 -7.95 -14.38
N LEU A 47 10.14 -9.25 -14.14
CA LEU A 47 10.00 -10.26 -15.18
C LEU A 47 8.66 -10.99 -14.98
N PRO A 48 7.60 -10.70 -15.77
CA PRO A 48 6.27 -11.30 -15.58
C PRO A 48 6.25 -12.83 -15.54
N SER A 49 7.22 -13.47 -16.20
CA SER A 49 7.39 -14.93 -16.25
C SER A 49 7.93 -15.53 -14.95
N GLU A 50 8.67 -14.76 -14.16
CA GLU A 50 9.36 -15.23 -12.96
C GLU A 50 8.77 -14.62 -11.69
N ASN A 51 8.47 -13.32 -11.71
CA ASN A 51 7.91 -12.58 -10.59
C ASN A 51 6.82 -11.62 -11.08
N LYS A 52 5.62 -11.81 -10.56
CA LYS A 52 4.43 -11.02 -10.93
C LYS A 52 4.35 -9.67 -10.21
N THR A 53 5.32 -9.35 -9.35
CA THR A 53 5.30 -8.15 -8.51
C THR A 53 6.44 -7.21 -8.87
N ALA A 54 6.12 -5.95 -9.17
CA ALA A 54 7.09 -4.86 -9.22
C ALA A 54 7.30 -4.30 -7.81
N THR A 55 8.56 -4.11 -7.41
CA THR A 55 8.91 -3.65 -6.05
C THR A 55 9.69 -2.34 -6.13
N PHE A 56 9.40 -1.41 -5.22
CA PHE A 56 10.07 -0.12 -5.14
C PHE A 56 10.56 0.14 -3.71
N HIS A 57 11.75 0.75 -3.60
CA HIS A 57 12.23 1.41 -2.39
C HIS A 57 11.65 2.83 -2.33
N ILE A 58 11.23 3.29 -1.16
CA ILE A 58 10.82 4.68 -0.95
C ILE A 58 12.01 5.45 -0.37
N ALA A 59 12.71 6.21 -1.21
CA ALA A 59 13.80 7.09 -0.79
C ALA A 59 13.28 8.33 -0.06
N GLY A 60 14.11 8.92 0.80
CA GLY A 60 13.79 10.15 1.54
C GLY A 60 12.89 9.96 2.77
N LEU A 61 12.63 8.72 3.20
CA LEU A 61 11.96 8.44 4.48
C LEU A 61 12.92 8.60 5.66
N SER A 62 12.45 9.24 6.74
CA SER A 62 13.12 9.23 8.05
C SER A 62 13.12 7.83 8.68
N GLU A 63 13.95 7.62 9.71
CA GLU A 63 14.03 6.32 10.40
C GLU A 63 12.72 5.95 11.12
N GLU A 64 12.00 6.94 11.62
CA GLU A 64 10.67 6.80 12.20
C GLU A 64 9.66 6.35 11.13
N GLU A 65 9.69 6.98 9.96
CA GLU A 65 8.79 6.65 8.86
C GLU A 65 9.05 5.24 8.31
N LYS A 66 10.31 4.81 8.19
CA LYS A 66 10.63 3.44 7.74
C LYS A 66 10.03 2.36 8.64
N LYS A 67 9.91 2.63 9.94
CA LYS A 67 9.40 1.68 10.95
C LYS A 67 7.90 1.79 11.17
N ALA A 68 7.27 2.89 10.74
CA ALA A 68 5.84 3.11 10.92
C ALA A 68 5.01 2.18 10.01
N VAL A 69 4.09 1.43 10.63
CA VAL A 69 3.08 0.63 9.94
C VAL A 69 2.17 1.58 9.14
N PRO A 70 1.93 1.32 7.85
CA PRO A 70 0.99 2.12 7.08
C PRO A 70 -0.43 1.99 7.64
N GLU A 71 -1.10 3.12 7.82
CA GLU A 71 -2.52 3.17 8.19
C GLU A 71 -3.36 3.08 6.92
N ILE A 72 -3.93 1.90 6.65
CA ILE A 72 -4.94 1.73 5.59
C ILE A 72 -6.31 1.77 6.24
N ARG A 73 -7.25 2.53 5.68
CA ARG A 73 -8.62 2.59 6.17
C ARG A 73 -9.54 1.73 5.33
N ALA A 74 -10.46 1.03 5.98
CA ALA A 74 -11.45 0.22 5.29
C ALA A 74 -12.35 1.13 4.44
N PRO A 75 -12.50 0.87 3.13
CA PRO A 75 -13.28 1.74 2.24
C PRO A 75 -14.80 1.63 2.47
N TYR A 76 -15.25 0.51 3.00
CA TYR A 76 -16.64 0.19 3.36
C TYR A 76 -16.64 -0.81 4.52
N ASP A 77 -17.81 -1.13 5.08
CA ASP A 77 -17.95 -2.17 6.11
C ASP A 77 -17.55 -3.53 5.54
N THR A 78 -16.46 -4.11 6.03
CA THR A 78 -15.83 -5.30 5.45
C THR A 78 -15.21 -6.19 6.52
N ASP A 79 -14.98 -7.45 6.17
CA ASP A 79 -14.17 -8.35 6.95
C ASP A 79 -12.73 -8.32 6.45
N VAL A 80 -11.78 -8.17 7.35
CA VAL A 80 -10.36 -8.30 7.04
C VAL A 80 -9.84 -9.63 7.54
N TYR A 81 -8.90 -10.22 6.81
CA TYR A 81 -8.34 -11.53 7.16
C TYR A 81 -6.82 -11.52 7.28
N CYS A 82 -6.31 -12.21 8.31
CA CYS A 82 -4.88 -12.41 8.49
C CYS A 82 -4.47 -13.73 7.85
N VAL A 83 -3.70 -13.68 6.79
CA VAL A 83 -3.33 -14.90 6.05
C VAL A 83 -2.28 -15.76 6.78
N THR A 84 -1.76 -15.30 7.94
CA THR A 84 -0.86 -16.10 8.81
C THR A 84 -1.64 -16.99 9.77
N CYS A 85 -2.57 -16.40 10.54
CA CYS A 85 -3.28 -17.09 11.61
C CYS A 85 -4.75 -17.38 11.25
N ASN A 86 -5.16 -17.02 10.03
CA ASN A 86 -6.50 -17.18 9.51
C ASN A 86 -7.60 -16.49 10.35
N LYS A 87 -7.21 -15.49 11.14
CA LYS A 87 -8.14 -14.69 11.93
C LYS A 87 -8.88 -13.72 11.01
N THR A 88 -10.20 -13.62 11.20
CA THR A 88 -11.05 -12.64 10.54
C THR A 88 -11.53 -11.61 11.56
N VAL A 89 -11.59 -10.34 11.17
CA VAL A 89 -12.10 -9.24 12.00
C VAL A 89 -13.00 -8.37 11.14
N HIS A 90 -14.20 -8.08 11.63
CA HIS A 90 -15.08 -7.11 11.01
C HIS A 90 -14.61 -5.68 11.32
N VAL A 91 -14.49 -4.85 10.29
CA VAL A 91 -14.10 -3.43 10.38
C VAL A 91 -15.13 -2.57 9.66
N LYS A 92 -15.45 -1.41 10.26
CA LYS A 92 -16.40 -0.46 9.66
C LYS A 92 -15.69 0.45 8.66
N ALA A 93 -16.47 1.04 7.76
CA ALA A 93 -16.00 2.07 6.84
C ALA A 93 -15.24 3.18 7.58
N GLY A 94 -14.02 3.47 7.13
CA GLY A 94 -13.13 4.48 7.70
C GLY A 94 -12.28 4.02 8.89
N GLU A 95 -12.55 2.83 9.46
CA GLU A 95 -11.71 2.26 10.52
C GLU A 95 -10.36 1.79 9.94
N VAL A 96 -9.32 1.85 10.77
CA VAL A 96 -7.98 1.42 10.36
C VAL A 96 -7.95 -0.12 10.31
N VAL A 97 -7.47 -0.64 9.18
CA VAL A 97 -7.24 -2.06 8.98
C VAL A 97 -6.22 -2.55 10.01
N PRO A 98 -6.57 -3.52 10.86
CA PRO A 98 -5.69 -3.98 11.93
C PRO A 98 -4.44 -4.68 11.41
N PHE A 99 -3.37 -4.54 12.19
CA PHE A 99 -2.12 -5.27 12.00
C PHE A 99 -2.16 -6.59 12.79
N CYS A 100 -1.85 -7.71 12.15
CA CYS A 100 -1.89 -9.03 12.76
C CYS A 100 -0.71 -9.90 12.27
N CYS A 101 -0.03 -10.58 13.19
CA CYS A 101 1.08 -11.50 12.88
C CYS A 101 2.21 -10.88 12.03
N GLY A 102 2.54 -9.61 12.25
CA GLY A 102 3.65 -8.95 11.55
C GLY A 102 3.30 -8.36 10.18
N ARG A 103 2.02 -8.36 9.80
CA ARG A 103 1.54 -7.73 8.55
C ARG A 103 0.18 -7.08 8.75
N LEU A 104 -0.14 -6.15 7.85
CA LEU A 104 -1.50 -5.63 7.75
C LEU A 104 -2.44 -6.77 7.31
N MET A 105 -3.65 -6.80 7.86
CA MET A 105 -4.67 -7.75 7.40
C MET A 105 -5.16 -7.35 6.00
N GLU A 106 -5.57 -8.34 5.21
CA GLU A 106 -6.07 -8.12 3.85
C GLU A 106 -7.58 -7.84 3.89
N ILE A 107 -8.06 -6.87 3.11
CA ILE A 107 -9.48 -6.58 2.95
C ILE A 107 -10.10 -7.68 2.08
N LEU A 108 -11.17 -8.31 2.56
CA LEU A 108 -11.96 -9.23 1.76
C LEU A 108 -12.94 -8.39 0.91
N ASP A 109 -12.64 -8.29 -0.40
CA ASP A 109 -13.53 -7.73 -1.43
C ASP A 109 -14.37 -8.85 -2.06
#